data_AF-A0A4V1ZX69-F1
#
_entry.id   AF-A0A4V1ZX69-F1
#
_cell.length_a   1.000
_cell.length_b   1.000
_cell.length_c   1.000
_cell.angle_alpha   90.00
_cell.angle_beta   90.00
_cell.angle_gamma   90.00
#
_symmetry.space_group_name_H-M   'P 1'
#
loop_
_entity.id
_entity.type
_entity.pdbx_description
1 polymer ?
#
loop_
_entity_poly.entity_id
_entity_poly.type
_entity_poly.pdbx_seq_one_letter_code
_entity_poly.pdbx_strand_id
1 'polypeptide(L)'
;MLKKFNLGLVALLLGFGLVFTQSAFTTRFSTFWAYQPDGDNDPTDYQKYEHTSSPSELCAPGDYPCVIEVPNGVNTPEALETFLEGKDTEDILALSSGRTPEQ
;
A
#
# COMPACT_ATOMS: atom_id res chain seq x y z
N MET A 1 -16.35 18.47 61.40
CA MET A 1 -16.95 19.02 60.17
C MET A 1 -16.02 18.74 59.01
N LEU A 2 -16.35 17.82 58.10
CA LEU A 2 -15.56 17.58 56.89
C LEU A 2 -16.16 18.34 55.70
N LYS A 3 -15.32 19.05 54.95
CA LYS A 3 -15.72 19.94 53.86
C LYS A 3 -16.35 19.15 52.70
N LYS A 4 -17.50 19.62 52.22
CA LYS A 4 -18.08 19.16 50.94
C LYS A 4 -17.12 19.53 49.80
N PHE A 5 -16.39 18.56 49.27
CA PHE A 5 -15.65 18.73 48.02
C PHE A 5 -16.60 18.59 46.84
N ASN A 6 -16.56 19.56 45.92
CA ASN A 6 -17.47 19.62 44.77
C ASN A 6 -17.08 18.61 43.69
N LEU A 7 -17.69 17.42 43.75
CA LEU A 7 -17.52 16.31 42.78
C LEU A 7 -17.70 16.73 41.31
N GLY A 8 -18.49 17.76 41.03
CA GLY A 8 -18.75 18.23 39.65
C GLY A 8 -17.52 18.75 38.91
N LEU A 9 -16.49 19.28 39.61
CA LEU A 9 -15.29 19.80 38.95
C LEU A 9 -14.34 18.67 38.49
N VAL A 10 -14.29 17.57 39.26
CA VAL A 10 -13.41 16.42 38.97
C VAL A 10 -13.89 15.66 37.72
N ALA A 11 -15.21 15.54 37.53
CA ALA A 11 -15.79 14.92 36.35
C ALA A 11 -15.42 15.66 35.04
N LEU A 12 -15.29 16.98 35.09
CA LEU A 12 -15.04 17.81 33.90
C LEU A 12 -13.59 17.69 33.41
N LEU A 13 -12.62 17.53 34.32
CA LEU A 13 -11.22 17.26 33.98
C LEU A 13 -11.03 15.84 33.40
N LEU A 14 -11.79 14.86 33.88
CA LEU A 14 -11.78 13.50 33.32
C LEU A 14 -12.44 13.44 31.92
N GLY A 15 -13.44 14.28 31.65
CA GLY A 15 -14.14 14.33 30.36
C GLY A 15 -13.33 14.93 29.21
N PHE A 16 -12.45 15.90 29.48
CA PHE A 16 -11.65 16.58 28.45
C PHE A 16 -10.20 16.06 28.30
N GLY A 17 -9.70 15.27 29.26
CA GLY A 17 -8.31 14.78 29.26
C GLY A 17 -8.01 13.60 28.31
N LEU A 18 -9.00 13.06 27.61
CA LEU A 18 -8.89 11.81 26.84
C LEU A 18 -9.13 11.96 25.32
N VAL A 19 -9.18 13.19 24.80
CA VAL A 19 -9.03 13.41 23.34
C VAL A 19 -7.55 13.33 22.98
N PHE A 20 -6.97 12.13 23.13
CA PHE A 20 -5.74 11.79 22.43
C PHE A 20 -6.08 11.79 20.94
N THR A 21 -5.71 12.89 20.26
CA THR A 21 -5.68 12.96 18.81
C THR A 21 -4.61 11.99 18.32
N GLN A 22 -4.97 10.71 18.23
CA GLN A 22 -4.19 9.72 17.51
C GLN A 22 -4.20 10.18 16.06
N SER A 23 -3.13 10.86 15.65
CA SER A 23 -2.91 11.34 14.30
C SER A 23 -2.98 10.14 13.35
N ALA A 24 -4.12 9.95 12.70
CA ALA A 24 -4.41 8.82 11.82
C ALA A 24 -3.67 8.89 10.47
N PHE A 25 -2.50 9.53 10.45
CA PHE A 25 -1.53 9.44 9.37
C PHE A 25 -0.84 8.07 9.45
N THR A 26 -1.59 7.03 9.09
CA THR A 26 -0.99 5.79 8.61
C THR A 26 -0.35 6.11 7.26
N THR A 27 0.92 6.48 7.28
CA THR A 27 1.74 6.53 6.07
C THR A 27 1.80 5.10 5.53
N ARG A 28 0.96 4.81 4.52
CA ARG A 28 1.06 3.58 3.76
C ARG A 28 2.34 3.66 2.95
N PHE A 29 3.39 3.04 3.46
CA PHE A 29 4.55 2.72 2.65
C PHE A 29 4.13 1.59 1.72
N SER A 30 3.81 1.91 0.47
CA SER A 30 3.67 0.90 -0.58
C SER A 30 5.04 0.51 -1.12
N THR A 31 5.13 -0.72 -1.62
CA THR A 31 6.26 -1.20 -2.40
C THR A 31 5.84 -1.25 -3.87
N PHE A 32 6.76 -0.98 -4.79
CA PHE A 32 6.48 -0.90 -6.21
C PHE A 32 7.34 -1.91 -6.97
N TRP A 33 6.76 -2.57 -7.95
CA TRP A 33 7.45 -3.50 -8.83
C TRP A 33 7.15 -3.15 -10.28
N ALA A 34 8.20 -2.83 -11.05
CA ALA A 34 8.10 -2.50 -12.47
C ALA A 34 8.12 -3.80 -13.30
N TYR A 35 7.15 -3.94 -14.20
CA TYR A 35 7.05 -5.08 -15.10
C TYR A 35 8.04 -4.91 -16.26
N GLN A 36 8.74 -5.99 -16.61
CA GLN A 36 9.73 -6.07 -17.67
C GLN A 36 9.17 -6.97 -18.79
N PRO A 37 8.47 -6.41 -19.79
CA PRO A 37 7.96 -7.19 -20.91
C PRO A 37 9.09 -7.77 -21.76
N ASP A 38 8.94 -9.04 -22.16
CA ASP A 38 9.87 -9.72 -23.07
C ASP A 38 9.11 -10.46 -24.19
N GLY A 39 9.69 -11.54 -24.74
CA GLY A 39 9.05 -12.36 -25.77
C GLY A 39 7.89 -13.23 -25.28
N ASP A 40 7.76 -13.44 -23.97
CA ASP A 40 6.73 -14.25 -23.33
C ASP A 40 6.08 -13.43 -22.20
N ASN A 41 5.06 -12.65 -22.56
CA ASN A 41 4.44 -11.66 -21.69
C ASN A 41 3.39 -12.31 -20.78
N ASP A 42 3.82 -12.76 -19.61
CA ASP A 42 2.97 -13.26 -18.53
C ASP A 42 3.05 -12.34 -17.30
N PRO A 43 2.01 -11.51 -17.03
CA PRO A 43 1.95 -10.69 -15.82
C PRO A 43 1.87 -11.48 -14.51
N THR A 44 1.54 -12.77 -14.54
CA THR A 44 1.49 -13.62 -13.33
C THR A 44 2.87 -14.14 -12.94
N ASP A 45 3.84 -14.12 -13.86
CA ASP A 45 5.23 -14.50 -13.58
C ASP A 45 5.96 -13.39 -12.80
N TYR A 46 6.21 -13.65 -11.52
CA TYR A 46 6.94 -12.76 -10.62
C TYR A 46 8.38 -12.46 -11.09
N GLN A 47 8.98 -13.30 -11.95
CA GLN A 47 10.34 -13.07 -12.48
C GLN A 47 10.38 -11.96 -13.53
N LYS A 48 9.22 -11.55 -14.08
CA LYS A 48 9.07 -10.41 -14.98
C LYS A 48 9.03 -9.07 -14.24
N TYR A 49 9.37 -9.03 -12.94
CA TYR A 49 9.25 -7.81 -12.14
C TYR A 49 10.55 -7.41 -11.45
N GLU A 50 10.90 -6.12 -11.54
CA GLU A 50 12.00 -5.52 -10.80
C GLU A 50 11.49 -4.59 -9.70
N HIS A 51 12.02 -4.77 -8.48
CA HIS A 51 11.65 -3.96 -7.32
C HIS A 51 12.17 -2.53 -7.47
N THR A 52 11.27 -1.54 -7.42
CA THR A 52 11.58 -0.11 -7.56
C THR A 52 11.15 0.70 -6.33
N SER A 53 11.91 1.74 -6.01
CA SER A 53 11.61 2.68 -4.91
C SER A 53 10.59 3.76 -5.29
N SER A 54 10.26 3.89 -6.57
CA SER A 54 9.28 4.85 -7.09
C SER A 54 8.49 4.23 -8.26
N PRO A 55 7.21 4.60 -8.44
CA PRO A 55 6.53 4.30 -9.70
C PRO A 55 7.31 4.90 -10.87
N SER A 56 7.57 4.09 -11.89
CA SER A 56 8.22 4.55 -13.13
C SER A 56 7.41 5.67 -13.76
N GLU A 57 8.08 6.75 -14.20
CA GLU A 57 7.41 7.87 -14.87
C GLU A 57 7.05 7.56 -16.32
N LEU A 58 7.73 6.58 -16.93
CA LEU A 58 7.55 6.15 -18.32
C LEU A 58 6.44 5.09 -18.40
N CYS A 59 5.19 5.54 -18.51
CA CYS A 59 4.03 4.65 -18.64
C CYS A 59 3.00 5.12 -19.72
N ALA A 60 2.98 4.48 -20.91
CA ALA A 60 1.95 4.56 -21.97
C ALA A 60 0.94 3.40 -21.96
N PRO A 61 -0.29 3.60 -22.48
CA PRO A 61 -1.29 2.54 -22.63
C PRO A 61 -0.80 1.30 -23.40
N GLY A 62 -0.98 0.12 -22.78
CA GLY A 62 -0.81 -1.23 -23.33
C GLY A 62 -1.55 -2.27 -22.48
N ASP A 63 -1.50 -3.54 -22.90
CA ASP A 63 -2.27 -4.66 -22.31
C ASP A 63 -1.63 -5.29 -21.05
N TYR A 64 -0.47 -4.80 -20.61
CA TYR A 64 0.35 -5.36 -19.52
C TYR A 64 0.70 -4.28 -18.47
N PRO A 65 0.78 -4.60 -17.16
CA PRO A 65 1.00 -3.61 -16.10
C PRO A 65 2.31 -2.80 -16.29
N CYS A 66 2.37 -1.52 -15.90
CA CYS A 66 3.65 -0.78 -15.85
C CYS A 66 4.37 -1.08 -14.54
N VAL A 67 3.66 -0.79 -13.46
CA VAL A 67 4.12 -0.88 -12.09
C VAL A 67 2.93 -1.32 -11.26
N ILE A 68 3.08 -2.43 -10.55
CA ILE A 68 2.10 -2.87 -9.55
C ILE A 68 2.45 -2.26 -8.19
N GLU A 69 1.42 -1.76 -7.50
CA GLU A 69 1.53 -1.31 -6.11
C GLU A 69 1.17 -2.47 -5.18
N VAL A 70 2.10 -2.85 -4.32
CA VAL A 70 1.96 -4.01 -3.42
C VAL A 70 2.13 -3.59 -1.94
N PRO A 71 1.62 -4.39 -0.98
CA PRO A 71 1.76 -4.09 0.44
C PRO A 71 3.21 -3.98 0.92
N ASN A 72 3.44 -3.16 1.94
CA ASN A 72 4.74 -3.06 2.60
C ASN A 72 5.26 -4.44 3.03
N GLY A 73 6.51 -4.76 2.69
CA GLY A 73 7.13 -6.06 3.00
C GLY A 73 7.07 -7.08 1.86
N VAL A 74 6.37 -6.79 0.76
CA VAL A 74 6.53 -7.52 -0.51
C VAL A 74 7.72 -6.91 -1.25
N ASN A 75 8.93 -7.11 -0.72
CA ASN A 75 10.17 -6.48 -1.19
C ASN A 75 11.29 -7.48 -1.54
N THR A 76 10.97 -8.77 -1.64
CA THR A 76 11.84 -9.82 -2.22
C THR A 76 11.08 -10.60 -3.29
N PRO A 77 11.76 -11.29 -4.22
CA PRO A 77 11.10 -12.07 -5.27
C PRO A 77 10.17 -13.15 -4.71
N GLU A 78 10.55 -13.85 -3.64
CA GLU A 78 9.74 -14.90 -3.02
C GLU A 78 8.47 -14.34 -2.36
N ALA A 79 8.57 -13.12 -1.80
CA ALA A 79 7.42 -12.42 -1.24
C ALA A 79 6.46 -11.94 -2.35
N LEU A 80 6.99 -11.58 -3.53
CA LEU A 80 6.18 -11.24 -4.69
C LEU A 80 5.51 -12.48 -5.29
N GLU A 81 6.24 -13.58 -5.48
CA GLU A 81 5.69 -14.88 -5.90
C GLU A 81 4.50 -15.29 -5.03
N THR A 82 4.68 -15.27 -3.71
CA THR A 82 3.61 -15.57 -2.73
C THR A 82 2.42 -14.60 -2.81
N PHE A 83 2.65 -13.35 -3.21
CA PHE A 83 1.61 -12.33 -3.32
C PHE A 83 0.83 -12.42 -4.66
N LEU A 84 1.48 -12.89 -5.72
CA LEU A 84 0.87 -13.14 -7.04
C LEU A 84 0.20 -14.52 -7.13
N GLU A 85 0.52 -15.45 -6.23
CA GLU A 85 -0.07 -16.80 -6.21
C GLU A 85 -1.60 -16.75 -6.20
N GLY A 86 -2.22 -17.39 -7.20
CA GLY A 86 -3.68 -17.46 -7.35
C GLY A 86 -4.34 -16.20 -7.91
N LYS A 87 -3.57 -15.18 -8.32
CA LYS A 87 -4.06 -14.03 -9.10
C LYS A 87 -4.12 -14.35 -10.59
N ASP A 88 -5.09 -13.77 -11.27
CA ASP A 88 -5.11 -13.71 -12.72
C ASP A 88 -4.60 -12.36 -13.25
N THR A 89 -4.54 -12.22 -14.57
CA THR A 89 -4.09 -11.00 -15.24
C THR A 89 -4.97 -9.78 -14.92
N GLU A 90 -6.27 -9.96 -14.69
CA GLU A 90 -7.20 -8.86 -14.39
C GLU A 90 -6.96 -8.32 -12.97
N ASP A 91 -6.77 -9.22 -12.00
CA ASP A 91 -6.33 -8.91 -10.64
C ASP A 91 -5.01 -8.11 -10.64
N ILE A 92 -4.04 -8.49 -11.47
CA ILE A 92 -2.71 -7.87 -11.54
C ILE A 92 -2.77 -6.50 -12.25
N LEU A 93 -3.57 -6.38 -13.32
CA LEU A 93 -3.82 -5.10 -13.97
C LEU A 93 -4.50 -4.10 -13.02
N ALA A 94 -5.37 -4.58 -12.11
CA ALA A 94 -6.00 -3.75 -11.08
C ALA A 94 -5.04 -3.31 -9.95
N LEU A 95 -3.90 -3.99 -9.77
CA LEU A 95 -2.81 -3.55 -8.88
C LEU A 95 -1.90 -2.51 -9.53
N SER A 96 -1.87 -2.46 -10.87
CA SER A 96 -1.32 -1.29 -11.56
C SER A 96 -2.26 -0.11 -11.38
N SER A 97 -1.73 1.08 -11.11
CA SER A 97 -2.53 2.29 -10.80
C SER A 97 -3.19 2.92 -12.05
N GLY A 98 -3.61 2.08 -13.01
CA GLY A 98 -4.19 2.47 -14.29
C GLY A 98 -3.16 2.99 -15.29
N ARG A 99 -1.90 2.53 -15.20
CA ARG A 99 -0.77 2.98 -16.03
C ARG A 99 0.09 1.77 -16.44
N THR A 100 0.35 1.65 -17.74
CA THR A 100 1.06 0.56 -18.46
C THR A 100 2.31 1.15 -19.18
N PRO A 101 3.35 0.42 -19.68
CA PRO A 101 4.70 1.01 -20.00
C PRO A 101 4.83 2.02 -21.17
N GLU A 102 5.68 3.07 -21.10
CA GLU A 102 5.92 3.96 -22.29
C GLU A 102 6.75 3.25 -23.37
N GLN A 103 6.22 3.23 -24.59
CA GLN A 103 6.79 2.54 -25.77
C GLN A 103 7.77 3.43 -26.54
#